data_AF-A0A7C1N5S3-F1
#
_entry.id   AF-A0A7C1N5S3-F1
#
_cell.length_a   1.000
_cell.length_b   1.000
_cell.length_c   1.000
_cell.angle_alpha   90.00
_cell.angle_beta   90.00
_cell.angle_gamma   90.00
#
_symmetry.space_group_name_H-M   'P 1'
#
loop_
_entity.id
_entity.type
_entity.pdbx_description
1 polymer ?
#
loop_
_entity_poly.entity_id
_entity_poly.type
_entity_poly.pdbx_seq_one_letter_code
_entity_poly.pdbx_strand_id
1 'polypeptide(L)'
;MHDKNELCEKIRKLYPDIGECGIDIRVEYDLDQRAWVVYLKKDQRELKTFLEDSDADLCMDNKQCVSLGIEIAQLRDNIQRL
;
A
#
# COMPACT_ATOMS: atom_id res chain seq x y z
N MET A 1 12.07 0.32 12.62
CA MET A 1 10.92 1.16 12.25
C MET A 1 11.20 1.70 10.87
N HIS A 2 10.44 1.27 9.88
CA HIS A 2 10.64 1.67 8.49
C HIS A 2 10.25 3.14 8.30
N ASP A 3 10.86 3.81 7.32
CA ASP A 3 10.39 5.14 6.92
C ASP A 3 9.17 4.99 6.00
N LYS A 4 8.18 5.88 6.16
CA LYS A 4 6.96 5.86 5.35
C LYS A 4 7.23 6.01 3.85
N ASN A 5 8.25 6.78 3.48
CA ASN A 5 8.61 6.98 2.07
C ASN A 5 9.30 5.73 1.53
N GLU A 6 10.10 5.05 2.35
CA GLU A 6 10.76 3.81 1.96
C GLU A 6 9.74 2.71 1.69
N LEU A 7 8.74 2.56 2.57
CA LEU A 7 7.65 1.62 2.39
C LEU A 7 6.79 1.98 1.15
N CYS A 8 6.49 3.26 0.94
CA CYS A 8 5.78 3.70 -0.26
C CYS A 8 6.54 3.35 -1.55
N GLU A 9 7.82 3.69 -1.63
CA GLU A 9 8.65 3.38 -2.81
C GLU A 9 8.77 1.88 -3.05
N LYS A 10 8.79 1.08 -1.98
CA LYS A 10 8.78 -0.38 -2.08
C LYS A 10 7.49 -0.87 -2.74
N ILE A 11 6.35 -0.39 -2.28
CA ILE A 11 5.03 -0.72 -2.82
C ILE A 11 4.95 -0.32 -4.30
N ARG A 12 5.38 0.90 -4.65
CA ARG A 12 5.43 1.39 -6.04
C ARG A 12 6.30 0.51 -6.94
N LYS A 13 7.46 0.06 -6.46
CA LYS A 13 8.35 -0.84 -7.22
C LYS A 13 7.72 -2.21 -7.48
N LEU A 14 6.94 -2.72 -6.53
CA LEU A 14 6.23 -4.00 -6.66
C LEU A 14 4.99 -3.89 -7.56
N TYR A 15 4.29 -2.75 -7.48
CA TYR A 15 3.06 -2.45 -8.19
C TYR A 15 3.16 -1.11 -8.92
N PRO A 16 3.93 -1.02 -10.02
CA PRO A 16 4.13 0.25 -10.73
C PRO A 16 2.87 0.79 -11.41
N ASP A 17 1.81 -0.02 -11.50
CA ASP A 17 0.53 0.29 -12.15
C ASP A 17 -0.48 1.04 -11.27
N ILE A 18 -0.18 1.20 -9.97
CA ILE A 18 -1.08 1.87 -9.01
C ILE A 18 -0.78 3.37 -8.81
N GLY A 19 0.28 3.88 -9.44
CA GLY A 19 0.62 5.31 -9.46
C GLY A 19 1.87 5.69 -8.66
N GLU A 20 1.99 6.97 -8.34
CA GLU A 20 3.21 7.54 -7.73
C GLU A 20 3.05 7.86 -6.23
N CYS A 21 4.15 7.75 -5.48
CA CYS A 21 4.20 8.12 -4.07
C CYS A 21 3.94 9.62 -3.86
N GLY A 22 3.06 9.94 -2.93
CA GLY A 22 2.63 11.30 -2.63
C GLY A 22 1.55 11.86 -3.55
N ILE A 23 1.17 11.15 -4.61
CA ILE A 23 0.09 11.53 -5.53
C ILE A 23 -1.05 10.52 -5.43
N ASP A 24 -0.75 9.28 -5.80
CA ASP A 24 -1.70 8.17 -5.84
C ASP A 24 -1.51 7.25 -4.63
N ILE A 25 -0.29 7.15 -4.10
CA ILE A 25 0.03 6.31 -2.94
C ILE A 25 0.44 7.20 -1.76
N ARG A 26 -0.22 7.06 -0.62
CA ARG A 26 0.19 7.71 0.64
C ARG A 26 0.27 6.67 1.75
N VAL A 27 1.38 6.70 2.48
CA VAL A 27 1.64 5.77 3.58
C VAL A 27 1.78 6.56 4.88
N GLU A 28 1.06 6.14 5.91
CA GLU A 28 1.08 6.74 7.25
C GLU A 28 1.14 5.64 8.29
N TYR A 29 1.80 5.89 9.42
CA TYR A 29 1.74 4.96 10.55
C TYR A 29 0.67 5.41 11.53
N ASP A 30 -0.28 4.53 11.81
CA ASP A 30 -1.31 4.75 12.82
C ASP A 30 -0.81 4.17 14.15
N LEU A 31 -0.52 5.06 15.10
CA LEU A 31 0.00 4.69 16.42
C LEU A 31 -1.06 3.99 17.29
N ASP A 32 -2.33 4.32 17.11
CA ASP A 32 -3.43 3.75 17.89
C ASP A 32 -3.70 2.30 17.45
N GLN A 33 -3.64 2.08 16.13
CA GLN A 33 -3.82 0.75 15.53
C GLN A 33 -2.52 -0.05 15.44
N ARG A 34 -1.37 0.59 15.66
CA ARG A 34 -0.02 0.00 15.54
C ARG A 34 0.18 -0.68 14.18
N ALA A 35 -0.24 0.01 13.13
CA ALA A 35 -0.24 -0.48 11.76
C ALA A 35 0.04 0.63 10.77
N TRP A 36 0.59 0.25 9.62
CA TRP A 36 0.76 1.13 8.46
C TRP A 36 -0.55 1.26 7.70
N VAL A 37 -1.02 2.48 7.50
CA VAL A 37 -2.17 2.78 6.65
C VAL A 37 -1.66 3.16 5.27
N VAL A 38 -2.07 2.42 4.25
CA VAL A 38 -1.76 2.69 2.85
C VAL A 38 -3.02 3.19 2.17
N TYR A 39 -2.99 4.44 1.75
CA TYR A 39 -4.01 5.10 0.94
C TYR A 39 -3.64 4.99 -0.53
N LEU A 40 -4.59 4.56 -1.33
CA LEU A 40 -4.50 4.46 -2.78
C LEU A 40 -5.60 5.29 -3.41
N LYS A 41 -5.20 6.27 -4.22
CA LYS A 41 -6.07 7.15 -4.96
C LYS A 41 -5.93 6.87 -6.44
N LYS A 42 -7.06 6.73 -7.13
CA LYS A 42 -7.11 6.62 -8.59
C LYS A 42 -8.36 7.34 -9.08
N ASP A 43 -8.16 8.33 -9.94
CA ASP A 43 -9.20 9.24 -10.42
C ASP A 43 -9.99 9.88 -9.25
N GLN A 44 -11.30 9.61 -9.16
CA GLN A 44 -12.18 10.10 -8.08
C GLN A 44 -12.38 9.10 -6.94
N ARG A 45 -11.61 8.01 -6.91
CA ARG A 45 -11.74 6.96 -5.90
C ARG A 45 -10.53 6.96 -4.99
N GLU A 46 -10.79 6.87 -3.70
CA GLU A 46 -9.77 6.70 -2.66
C GLU A 46 -10.13 5.46 -1.86
N LEU A 47 -9.14 4.60 -1.66
CA LEU A 47 -9.23 3.36 -0.94
C LEU A 47 -8.10 3.33 0.08
N LYS A 48 -8.33 2.69 1.22
CA LYS A 48 -7.31 2.54 2.26
C LYS A 48 -7.25 1.10 2.73
N THR A 49 -6.05 0.69 3.10
CA THR A 49 -5.81 -0.59 3.75
C THR A 49 -4.85 -0.42 4.95
N PHE A 50 -4.88 -1.39 5.85
CA PHE A 50 -3.99 -1.52 7.00
C PHE A 50 -3.01 -2.66 6.75
N LEU A 51 -1.75 -2.37 7.03
CA LEU A 51 -0.62 -3.28 6.91
C LEU A 51 0.03 -3.38 8.29
N GLU A 52 -0.05 -4.55 8.91
CA GLU A 52 0.60 -4.79 10.20
C GLU A 52 2.12 -4.68 10.09
N ASP A 53 2.80 -4.38 11.19
CA ASP A 53 4.26 -4.21 11.21
C ASP A 53 5.01 -5.42 10.66
N SER A 54 4.55 -6.64 10.99
CA SER A 54 5.15 -7.88 10.46
C SER A 54 5.01 -8.02 8.95
N ASP A 55 3.89 -7.56 8.39
CA ASP A 55 3.67 -7.60 6.95
C ASP A 55 4.47 -6.50 6.24
N ALA A 56 4.63 -5.33 6.87
CA ALA A 56 5.54 -4.29 6.40
C ALA A 56 6.99 -4.79 6.37
N ASP A 57 7.45 -5.48 7.42
CA ASP A 57 8.77 -6.11 7.47
C ASP A 57 8.96 -7.12 6.32
N LEU A 58 7.98 -8.00 6.09
CA LEU A 58 8.03 -8.99 5.00
C LEU A 58 8.01 -8.35 3.61
N CYS A 59 7.29 -7.24 3.46
CA CYS A 59 7.26 -6.47 2.22
C CYS A 59 8.63 -5.83 1.94
N MET A 60 9.26 -5.24 2.96
CA MET A 60 10.60 -4.67 2.87
C MET A 60 11.66 -5.72 2.50
N ASP A 61 11.51 -6.94 3.00
CA ASP A 61 12.35 -8.10 2.68
C ASP A 61 12.21 -8.63 1.24
N ASN A 62 11.35 -8.04 0.39
CA ASN A 62 10.96 -8.55 -0.93
C ASN A 62 10.32 -9.95 -0.91
N LYS A 63 9.92 -10.45 0.26
CA LYS A 63 9.43 -11.83 0.39
C LYS A 63 7.96 -11.91 0.06
N GLN A 64 7.14 -11.10 0.72
CA GLN A 64 5.69 -11.15 0.56
C GLN A 64 5.07 -9.82 0.98
N CYS A 65 4.69 -9.00 0.00
CA CYS A 65 3.70 -7.95 0.22
C CYS A 65 2.30 -8.55 -0.01
N VAL A 66 2.03 -9.78 0.47
CA VAL A 66 0.91 -10.62 0.00
C VAL A 66 -0.44 -10.14 0.51
N SER A 67 -0.55 -9.69 1.77
CA SER A 67 -1.78 -9.05 2.28
C SER A 67 -2.11 -7.79 1.47
N LEU A 68 -1.12 -6.91 1.32
CA LEU A 68 -1.24 -5.68 0.53
C LEU A 68 -1.54 -5.96 -0.95
N GLY A 69 -0.92 -7.00 -1.52
CA GLY A 69 -1.05 -7.38 -2.92
C GLY A 69 -2.39 -7.99 -3.26
N ILE A 70 -3.00 -8.74 -2.35
CA ILE A 70 -4.36 -9.28 -2.50
C ILE A 70 -5.38 -8.15 -2.46
N GLU A 71 -5.23 -7.23 -1.53
CA GLU A 71 -6.11 -6.06 -1.45
C GLU A 71 -5.89 -5.12 -2.63
N ILE A 72 -4.65 -4.85 -3.04
CA ILE A 72 -4.33 -4.08 -4.26
C ILE A 72 -4.90 -4.77 -5.50
N ALA A 73 -4.83 -6.10 -5.61
CA ALA A 73 -5.42 -6.84 -6.73
C ALA A 73 -6.95 -6.77 -6.71
N GLN A 74 -7.59 -6.93 -5.55
CA GLN A 74 -9.04 -6.74 -5.39
C GLN A 74 -9.46 -5.29 -5.68
N LEU A 75 -8.63 -4.32 -5.28
CA LEU A 75 -8.80 -2.90 -5.55
C LEU A 75 -8.72 -2.60 -7.05
N ARG A 76 -7.71 -3.17 -7.73
CA ARG A 76 -7.56 -3.07 -9.18
C ARG A 76 -8.77 -3.65 -9.91
N ASP A 77 -9.23 -4.84 -9.50
CA ASP A 77 -10.40 -5.49 -10.10
C ASP A 77 -11.69 -4.68 -9.88
N ASN A 78 -11.84 -4.04 -8.71
CA ASN A 78 -12.98 -3.15 -8.42
C ASN A 78 -12.93 -1.84 -9.23
N ILE A 79 -11.74 -1.35 -9.57
CA ILE A 79 -11.57 -0.17 -10.43
C ILE A 79 -11.79 -0.53 -11.91
N GLN A 80 -11.36 -1.72 -12.36
CA GLN A 80 -11.48 -2.16 -13.77
C GLN A 80 -12.88 -2.67 -14.17
N ARG A 81 -13.73 -3.10 -13.22
CA ARG A 81 -15.08 -3.64 -13.50
C ARG A 81 -16.18 -2.58 -13.67
N LEU A 82 -15.82 -1.31 -13.80
CA LEU A 82 -16.72 -0.18 -14.04
C LEU A 82 -16.34 0.51 -15.35
#